data_AF-A0A9D3S097-F1
#
_entry.id   AF-A0A9D3S097-F1
#
_cell.length_a   1.000
_cell.length_b   1.000
_cell.length_c   1.000
_cell.angle_alpha   90.00
_cell.angle_beta   90.00
_cell.angle_gamma   90.00
#
_symmetry.space_group_name_H-M   'P 1'
#
loop_
_entity.id
_entity.type
_entity.pdbx_description
1 polymer ?
#
loop_
_entity_poly.entity_id
_entity_poly.type
_entity_poly.pdbx_seq_one_letter_code
_entity_poly.pdbx_strand_id
1 'polypeptide(L)'
;MMVKLISKDQSQRVLQDVDDPSHTGLKNLLLGAIHKCLGNTKDAIQSFQLAARDEAGRQSNSYVQPYSCYELGCILLESPESVGKGRALLLQAKEDYAGYDFENRLHVRIHSALASLKEVVPQ
;
A
#
# COMPACT_ATOMS: atom_id res chain seq x y z
N MET A 1 -44.49 -3.81 -9.38
CA MET A 1 -43.35 -3.48 -10.26
C MET A 1 -42.42 -2.39 -9.69
N MET A 2 -42.80 -1.66 -8.63
CA MET A 2 -42.05 -0.51 -8.10
C MET A 2 -40.92 -0.85 -7.09
N VAL A 3 -40.97 -2.02 -6.45
CA VAL A 3 -39.98 -2.44 -5.42
C VAL A 3 -38.66 -2.94 -6.03
N LYS A 4 -38.67 -3.49 -7.25
CA LYS A 4 -37.44 -3.96 -7.94
C LYS A 4 -36.59 -2.83 -8.54
N LEU A 5 -37.14 -1.61 -8.68
CA LEU A 5 -36.40 -0.46 -9.20
C LEU A 5 -35.56 0.23 -8.10
N ILE A 6 -36.03 0.23 -6.85
CA ILE A 6 -35.33 0.86 -5.73
C ILE A 6 -34.05 0.09 -5.36
N SER A 7 -34.04 -1.24 -5.43
CA SER A 7 -32.82 -2.02 -5.12
C SER A 7 -31.74 -1.86 -6.19
N LYS A 8 -32.13 -1.65 -7.46
CA LYS A 8 -31.20 -1.51 -8.59
C LYS A 8 -30.47 -0.17 -8.54
N ASP A 9 -31.17 0.90 -8.16
CA ASP A 9 -30.63 2.25 -7.96
C ASP A 9 -29.64 2.32 -6.78
N GLN A 10 -29.94 1.61 -5.68
CA GLN A 10 -29.04 1.49 -4.52
C GLN A 10 -27.74 0.75 -4.88
N SER A 11 -27.82 -0.37 -5.61
CA SER A 11 -26.62 -1.06 -6.11
C SER A 11 -25.79 -0.18 -7.04
N GLN A 12 -26.42 0.59 -7.93
CA GLN A 12 -25.73 1.50 -8.84
C GLN A 12 -25.08 2.68 -8.13
N ARG A 13 -25.71 3.22 -7.08
CA ARG A 13 -25.12 4.25 -6.22
C ARG A 13 -23.92 3.74 -5.44
N VAL A 14 -24.01 2.54 -4.87
CA VAL A 14 -22.86 1.90 -4.20
C VAL A 14 -21.71 1.66 -5.18
N LEU A 15 -22.00 1.25 -6.42
CA LEU A 15 -20.98 1.11 -7.47
C LEU A 15 -20.35 2.45 -7.89
N GLN A 16 -21.15 3.53 -7.97
CA GLN A 16 -20.65 4.88 -8.24
C GLN A 16 -19.77 5.42 -7.11
N ASP A 17 -20.12 5.12 -5.86
CA ASP A 17 -19.35 5.52 -4.66
C ASP A 17 -17.99 4.82 -4.62
N VAL A 18 -17.95 3.56 -5.05
CA VAL A 18 -16.69 2.83 -5.20
C VAL A 18 -15.80 3.48 -6.27
N ASP A 19 -16.35 4.04 -7.36
CA ASP A 19 -15.59 4.68 -8.43
C ASP A 19 -15.17 6.14 -8.17
N ASP A 20 -15.35 6.63 -6.94
CA ASP A 20 -14.76 7.90 -6.51
C ASP A 20 -13.22 7.86 -6.66
N PRO A 21 -12.63 8.81 -7.43
CA PRO A 21 -11.19 8.97 -7.51
C PRO A 21 -10.47 9.01 -6.15
N SER A 22 -11.13 9.49 -5.09
CA SER A 22 -10.60 9.57 -3.73
C SER A 22 -10.26 8.20 -3.11
N HIS A 23 -10.81 7.12 -3.66
CA HIS A 23 -10.57 5.74 -3.25
C HIS A 23 -9.56 5.00 -4.12
N THR A 24 -9.05 5.63 -5.18
CA THR A 24 -8.14 4.98 -6.14
C THR A 24 -6.87 4.45 -5.48
N GLY A 25 -6.22 5.23 -4.61
CA GLY A 25 -5.03 4.76 -3.90
C GLY A 25 -5.33 3.62 -2.94
N LEU A 26 -6.45 3.68 -2.21
CA LEU A 26 -6.86 2.61 -1.29
C LEU A 26 -7.16 1.31 -2.05
N LYS A 27 -7.87 1.39 -3.18
CA LYS A 27 -8.11 0.24 -4.07
C LYS A 27 -6.79 -0.41 -4.49
N ASN A 28 -5.83 0.39 -4.94
CA ASN A 28 -4.53 -0.10 -5.37
C ASN A 28 -3.71 -0.70 -4.21
N LEU A 29 -3.76 -0.11 -3.02
CA LEU A 29 -3.10 -0.65 -1.83
C LEU A 29 -3.65 -2.05 -1.48
N LEU A 30 -4.97 -2.19 -1.46
CA LEU A 30 -5.64 -3.46 -1.17
C LEU A 30 -5.37 -4.51 -2.26
N LEU A 31 -5.46 -4.10 -3.53
CA LEU A 31 -5.16 -4.97 -4.66
C LEU A 31 -3.72 -5.47 -4.63
N GLY A 32 -2.75 -4.59 -4.29
CA GLY A 32 -1.35 -4.96 -4.11
C GLY A 32 -1.15 -5.99 -3.00
N ALA A 33 -1.84 -5.81 -1.86
CA ALA A 33 -1.80 -6.77 -0.76
C ALA A 33 -2.38 -8.13 -1.15
N ILE A 34 -3.49 -8.15 -1.90
CA ILE A 34 -4.10 -9.39 -2.41
C ILE A 34 -3.15 -10.10 -3.37
N HIS A 35 -2.58 -9.39 -4.35
CA HIS A 35 -1.60 -9.97 -5.27
C HIS A 35 -0.38 -10.54 -4.54
N LYS A 36 0.13 -9.83 -3.52
CA LYS A 36 1.22 -10.32 -2.67
C LYS A 36 0.85 -11.62 -1.97
N CYS A 37 -0.34 -11.70 -1.36
CA CYS A 37 -0.83 -12.93 -0.72
C CYS A 37 -0.99 -14.11 -1.69
N LEU A 38 -1.27 -13.83 -2.97
CA LEU A 38 -1.38 -14.84 -4.02
C LEU A 38 -0.03 -15.23 -4.66
N GLY A 39 1.07 -14.57 -4.28
CA GLY A 39 2.39 -14.78 -4.89
C GLY A 39 2.57 -14.07 -6.25
N ASN A 40 1.63 -13.22 -6.66
CA ASN A 40 1.71 -12.44 -7.90
C ASN A 40 2.59 -11.19 -7.69
N THR A 41 3.88 -11.38 -7.48
CA THR A 41 4.80 -10.30 -7.08
C THR A 41 4.82 -9.13 -8.05
N LYS A 42 4.76 -9.37 -9.37
CA LYS A 42 4.78 -8.31 -10.39
C LYS A 42 3.56 -7.39 -10.29
N ASP A 43 2.37 -7.98 -10.19
CA ASP A 43 1.11 -7.25 -10.07
C ASP A 43 1.07 -6.49 -8.74
N ALA A 44 1.55 -7.13 -7.65
CA ALA A 44 1.65 -6.49 -6.35
C ALA A 44 2.51 -5.23 -6.39
N ILE A 45 3.70 -5.30 -7.01
CA ILE A 45 4.59 -4.16 -7.20
C ILE A 45 3.88 -3.04 -7.97
N GLN A 46 3.22 -3.37 -9.09
CA GLN A 46 2.53 -2.37 -9.91
C GLN A 46 1.42 -1.67 -9.12
N SER A 47 0.59 -2.43 -8.40
CA SER A 47 -0.48 -1.86 -7.57
C SER A 47 0.07 -0.97 -6.45
N PHE A 48 1.11 -1.41 -5.72
CA PHE A 48 1.71 -0.57 -4.68
C PHE A 48 2.38 0.70 -5.25
N GLN A 49 2.98 0.63 -6.44
CA GLN A 49 3.52 1.83 -7.10
C GLN A 49 2.43 2.83 -7.49
N LEU A 50 1.27 2.36 -7.95
CA LEU A 50 0.12 3.22 -8.22
C LEU A 50 -0.42 3.85 -6.93
N ALA A 51 -0.55 3.08 -5.86
CA ALA A 51 -1.02 3.57 -4.56
C ALA A 51 -0.04 4.57 -3.92
N ALA A 52 1.27 4.36 -4.05
CA ALA A 52 2.30 5.27 -3.54
C ALA A 52 2.31 6.63 -4.26
N ARG A 53 1.80 6.69 -5.50
CA ARG A 53 1.71 7.91 -6.33
C ARG A 53 0.35 8.59 -6.24
N ASP A 54 -0.60 8.06 -5.46
CA ASP A 54 -1.93 8.64 -5.35
C ASP A 54 -1.89 9.94 -4.54
N GLU A 55 -1.79 11.08 -5.22
CA GLU A 55 -1.80 12.41 -4.59
C GLU A 55 -3.19 12.82 -4.10
N ALA A 56 -4.26 12.32 -4.76
CA ALA A 56 -5.64 12.65 -4.40
C ALA A 56 -6.04 12.04 -3.05
N GLY A 57 -5.57 10.83 -2.76
CA GLY A 57 -5.77 10.15 -1.48
C GLY A 57 -5.03 10.78 -0.30
N ARG A 58 -4.10 11.73 -0.49
CA ARG A 58 -3.31 12.30 0.62
C ARG A 58 -4.18 13.03 1.66
N GLN A 59 -5.33 13.58 1.25
CA GLN A 59 -6.22 14.34 2.12
C GLN A 59 -7.26 13.45 2.84
N SER A 60 -7.73 12.38 2.20
CA SER A 60 -8.77 11.49 2.73
C SER A 60 -8.24 10.19 3.32
N ASN A 61 -7.10 9.72 2.82
CA ASN A 61 -6.48 8.43 3.12
C ASN A 61 -4.96 8.59 3.26
N SER A 62 -4.52 9.47 4.16
CA SER A 62 -3.10 9.82 4.38
C SER A 62 -2.18 8.61 4.69
N TYR A 63 -2.77 7.47 5.06
CA TYR A 63 -2.08 6.20 5.29
C TYR A 63 -1.70 5.44 4.01
N VAL A 64 -2.35 5.71 2.88
CA VAL A 64 -2.18 4.92 1.66
C VAL A 64 -0.74 5.00 1.13
N GLN A 65 -0.20 6.19 0.93
CA GLN A 65 1.16 6.34 0.41
C GLN A 65 2.21 5.71 1.36
N PRO A 66 2.22 6.01 2.68
CA PRO A 66 3.18 5.41 3.61
C PRO A 66 3.17 3.88 3.63
N TYR A 67 1.98 3.26 3.73
CA TYR A 67 1.88 1.80 3.79
C TYR A 67 2.17 1.14 2.44
N SER A 68 1.90 1.82 1.31
CA SER A 68 2.27 1.31 -0.02
C SER A 68 3.79 1.29 -0.20
N CYS A 69 4.48 2.36 0.20
CA CYS A 69 5.95 2.41 0.19
C CYS A 69 6.56 1.34 1.11
N TYR A 70 5.97 1.13 2.29
CA TYR A 70 6.39 0.05 3.20
C TYR A 70 6.23 -1.34 2.55
N GLU A 71 5.05 -1.69 2.02
CA GLU A 71 4.81 -3.02 1.44
C GLU A 71 5.68 -3.27 0.19
N LEU A 72 5.84 -2.25 -0.66
CA LEU A 72 6.75 -2.30 -1.81
C LEU A 72 8.19 -2.50 -1.36
N GLY A 73 8.63 -1.79 -0.32
CA GLY A 73 9.94 -1.96 0.30
C GLY A 73 10.15 -3.39 0.76
N CYS A 74 9.18 -3.97 1.47
CA CYS A 74 9.22 -5.38 1.90
C CYS A 74 9.36 -6.35 0.73
N ILE A 75 8.60 -6.18 -0.36
CA ILE A 75 8.75 -7.04 -1.54
C ILE A 75 10.17 -6.95 -2.12
N LEU A 76 10.72 -5.74 -2.24
CA LEU A 76 12.06 -5.55 -2.78
C LEU A 76 13.16 -6.15 -1.90
N LEU A 77 12.89 -6.32 -0.59
CA LEU A 77 13.80 -7.00 0.33
C LEU A 77 13.88 -8.53 0.10
N GLU A 78 12.91 -9.14 -0.57
CA GLU A 78 12.84 -10.60 -0.77
C GLU A 78 13.85 -11.11 -1.81
N SER A 79 14.37 -10.23 -2.68
CA SER A 79 15.36 -10.59 -3.71
C SER A 79 16.72 -9.92 -3.47
N PRO A 80 17.84 -10.66 -3.58
CA PRO A 80 19.19 -10.11 -3.47
C PRO A 80 19.47 -8.97 -4.46
N GLU A 81 18.89 -9.00 -5.66
CA GLU A 81 19.11 -7.98 -6.69
C GLU A 81 18.46 -6.64 -6.34
N SER A 82 17.36 -6.68 -5.56
CA SER A 82 16.58 -5.49 -5.20
C SER A 82 16.71 -5.08 -3.74
N VAL A 83 17.38 -5.86 -2.88
CA VAL A 83 17.45 -5.63 -1.42
C VAL A 83 17.97 -4.23 -1.07
N GLY A 84 18.95 -3.72 -1.82
CA GLY A 84 19.48 -2.38 -1.63
C GLY A 84 18.42 -1.29 -1.91
N LYS A 85 17.63 -1.47 -2.98
CA LYS A 85 16.52 -0.57 -3.32
C LYS A 85 15.41 -0.66 -2.27
N GLY A 86 15.08 -1.86 -1.80
CA GLY A 86 14.11 -2.06 -0.73
C GLY A 86 14.51 -1.35 0.56
N ARG A 87 15.77 -1.50 0.99
CA ARG A 87 16.31 -0.80 2.17
C ARG A 87 16.24 0.72 2.00
N ALA A 88 16.68 1.24 0.85
CA ALA A 88 16.65 2.68 0.58
C ALA A 88 15.22 3.22 0.61
N LEU A 89 14.27 2.52 -0.01
CA LEU A 89 12.86 2.91 -0.03
C LEU A 89 12.24 2.94 1.37
N LEU A 90 12.52 1.93 2.21
CA LEU A 90 12.03 1.89 3.58
C LEU A 90 12.62 3.01 4.45
N LEU A 91 13.90 3.34 4.28
CA LEU A 91 14.51 4.46 4.99
C LEU A 91 13.93 5.79 4.53
N GLN A 92 13.77 5.98 3.22
CA GLN A 92 13.13 7.17 2.66
C GLN A 92 11.71 7.36 3.20
N ALA A 93 10.92 6.29 3.28
CA ALA A 93 9.56 6.34 3.82
C ALA A 93 9.52 6.76 5.31
N LYS A 94 10.59 6.54 6.09
CA LYS A 94 10.63 7.07 7.47
C LYS A 94 10.71 8.60 7.50
N GLU A 95 11.48 9.17 6.58
CA GLU A 95 11.73 10.61 6.51
C GLU A 95 10.57 11.35 5.81
N ASP A 96 10.08 10.82 4.69
CA ASP A 96 9.04 11.46 3.87
C ASP A 96 7.67 11.53 4.56
N TYR A 97 7.43 10.66 5.55
CA TYR A 97 6.17 10.58 6.29
C TYR A 97 6.34 10.92 7.76
N ALA A 98 7.27 11.84 8.09
CA ALA A 98 7.38 12.42 9.42
C ALA A 98 6.18 13.35 9.72
N GLY A 99 5.72 13.38 10.98
CA GLY A 99 4.56 14.15 11.44
C GLY A 99 3.20 13.56 11.04
N TYR A 100 3.18 12.36 10.45
CA TYR A 100 1.96 11.63 10.11
C TYR A 100 1.36 10.93 11.34
N ASP A 101 0.03 10.89 11.45
CA ASP A 101 -0.69 10.32 12.61
C ASP A 101 -0.24 8.90 13.00
N PHE A 102 0.14 8.07 12.02
CA PHE A 102 0.61 6.71 12.26
C PHE A 102 2.11 6.53 12.00
N GLU A 103 2.90 7.61 12.04
CA GLU A 103 4.36 7.59 11.88
C GLU A 103 5.02 6.55 12.78
N ASN A 104 4.73 6.57 14.08
CA ASN A 104 5.31 5.62 15.04
C ASN A 104 5.02 4.17 14.65
N ARG A 105 3.81 3.88 14.17
CA ARG A 105 3.41 2.53 13.74
C ARG A 105 4.15 2.12 12.47
N LEU A 106 4.32 3.04 11.52
CA LEU A 106 5.08 2.83 10.31
C LEU A 106 6.56 2.56 10.64
N HIS A 107 7.16 3.36 11.52
CA HIS A 107 8.55 3.23 11.94
C HIS A 107 8.82 1.89 12.62
N VAL A 108 7.94 1.43 13.53
CA VAL A 108 8.05 0.11 14.18
C VAL A 108 8.03 -1.02 13.15
N ARG A 109 7.15 -0.92 12.14
CA ARG A 109 7.08 -1.91 11.06
C ARG A 109 8.36 -1.90 10.20
N ILE A 110 8.83 -0.73 9.79
CA ILE A 110 10.08 -0.57 9.03
C ILE A 110 11.27 -1.13 9.81
N HIS A 111 11.35 -0.81 11.10
CA HIS A 111 12.39 -1.34 11.97
C HIS A 111 12.38 -2.87 11.98
N SER A 112 11.21 -3.48 12.17
CA SER A 112 11.05 -4.93 12.19
C SER A 112 11.48 -5.57 10.86
N ALA A 113 11.06 -5.01 9.72
CA ALA A 113 11.42 -5.49 8.39
C ALA A 113 12.93 -5.37 8.09
N LEU A 114 13.60 -4.33 8.59
CA LEU A 114 15.04 -4.16 8.42
C LEU A 114 15.87 -5.01 9.39
N ALA A 115 15.33 -5.31 10.57
CA ALA A 115 15.97 -6.17 11.56
C ALA A 115 16.00 -7.63 11.10
N SER A 116 14.90 -8.13 10.51
CA SER A 116 14.83 -9.52 10.02
C SER A 116 15.87 -9.84 8.94
N LEU A 117 16.35 -8.84 8.19
CA LEU A 117 17.45 -9.02 7.23
C LEU A 117 18.79 -9.29 7.90
N LYS A 118 19.04 -8.68 9.07
CA LYS A 118 20.31 -8.80 9.78
C LYS A 118 20.47 -10.18 10.41
N GLU A 119 19.37 -10.87 10.69
CA GLU A 119 19.39 -12.23 11.25
C GLU A 119 19.74 -13.30 10.20
N VAL A 120 19.66 -12.99 8.90
CA VAL A 120 19.90 -13.94 7.79
C VAL A 120 21.35 -13.90 7.27
N VAL A 121 22.15 -12.91 7.67
CA VAL A 121 23.58 -12.84 7.33
C VAL A 121 24.40 -13.23 8.56
N PRO A 122 24.99 -14.44 8.62
CA PRO A 122 25.96 -14.77 9.67
C PRO A 122 27.14 -13.81 9.54
N GLN A 123 27.61 -13.29 10.68
CA GLN A 123 28.77 -12.38 10.76
C GLN A 123 30.04 -13.01 10.19
#